data_AF-A0A1Z5J932-F1
#
_entry.id   AF-A0A1Z5J932-F1
#
_cell.length_a   1.000
_cell.length_b   1.000
_cell.length_c   1.000
_cell.angle_alpha   90.00
_cell.angle_beta   90.00
_cell.angle_gamma   90.00
#
_symmetry.space_group_name_H-M   'P 1'
#
loop_
_entity.id
_entity.type
_entity.pdbx_description
1 polymer ?
#
loop_
_entity_poly.entity_id
_entity_poly.type
_entity_poly.pdbx_seq_one_letter_code
_entity_poly.pdbx_strand_id
1 'polypeptide(L)'
;MRFALPLLATLSSVAARPYNVSAFAVFGNGSARQVYNLSNNKMMIDPDYPGTAVERMTNARERVASLSAEDLNASWPTVRRKILWAGGLRDLPDAVPGQGYTGHSFNDFNHVDLTCMIDQASDNENDGSVKGIAIGNRLGNGIRVASLPELGPGGSWSTCALGCNKEPPQDVAHIQFKARIAFKLV
;
A
#
# COMPACT_ATOMS: atom_id res chain seq x y z
N MET A 1 -65.83 3.43 -13.23
CA MET A 1 -64.64 4.18 -13.69
C MET A 1 -63.46 3.72 -12.83
N ARG A 2 -62.76 2.62 -13.17
CA ARG A 2 -61.42 2.62 -13.83
C ARG A 2 -60.64 3.92 -13.64
N PHE A 3 -59.58 3.90 -12.83
CA PHE A 3 -58.19 4.10 -13.25
C PHE A 3 -57.26 3.69 -12.09
N ALA A 4 -56.54 2.58 -12.26
CA ALA A 4 -55.37 2.23 -11.45
C ALA A 4 -54.15 2.81 -12.17
N LEU A 5 -53.36 3.65 -11.47
CA LEU A 5 -52.03 4.06 -11.93
C LEU A 5 -50.98 3.06 -11.42
N PRO A 6 -50.11 2.50 -12.27
CA PRO A 6 -48.94 1.79 -11.81
C PRO A 6 -47.83 2.79 -11.49
N LEU A 7 -47.29 2.70 -10.27
CA LEU A 7 -46.09 3.40 -9.86
C LEU A 7 -44.88 2.67 -10.50
N LEU A 8 -44.31 3.27 -11.56
CA LEU A 8 -43.04 2.79 -12.12
C LEU A 8 -41.91 3.14 -11.15
N ALA A 9 -41.39 2.15 -10.44
CA ALA A 9 -40.12 2.26 -9.74
C ALA A 9 -38.99 2.03 -10.74
N THR A 10 -38.26 3.09 -11.10
CA THR A 10 -37.02 2.98 -11.87
C THR A 10 -35.92 2.41 -10.98
N LEU A 11 -35.57 1.14 -11.19
CA LEU A 11 -34.34 0.54 -10.68
C LEU A 11 -33.15 1.19 -11.40
N SER A 12 -32.50 2.14 -10.76
CA SER A 12 -31.19 2.60 -11.21
C SER A 12 -30.16 1.57 -10.76
N SER A 13 -29.71 0.73 -11.70
CA SER A 13 -28.65 -0.24 -11.48
C SER A 13 -27.32 0.50 -11.32
N VAL A 14 -26.97 0.89 -10.10
CA VAL A 14 -25.57 1.18 -9.77
C VAL A 14 -24.88 -0.16 -9.68
N ALA A 15 -24.11 -0.51 -10.71
CA ALA A 15 -23.25 -1.67 -10.71
C ALA A 15 -22.25 -1.53 -9.55
N ALA A 16 -22.51 -2.25 -8.45
CA ALA A 16 -21.54 -2.42 -7.39
C ALA A 16 -20.33 -3.15 -7.98
N ARG A 17 -19.21 -2.42 -8.14
CA ARG A 17 -17.92 -3.05 -8.43
C ARG A 17 -17.50 -3.85 -7.20
N PRO A 18 -17.24 -5.16 -7.30
CA PRO A 18 -16.69 -5.90 -6.18
C PRO A 18 -15.23 -5.50 -6.03
N TYR A 19 -14.94 -4.59 -5.10
CA TYR A 19 -13.57 -4.41 -4.62
C TYR A 19 -13.24 -5.64 -3.76
N ASN A 20 -12.35 -6.49 -4.27
CA ASN A 20 -11.77 -7.58 -3.48
C ASN A 20 -10.88 -6.96 -2.39
N VAL A 21 -11.47 -6.66 -1.24
CA VAL A 21 -10.73 -6.29 -0.03
C VAL A 21 -10.15 -7.57 0.57
N SER A 22 -9.05 -8.06 0.02
CA SER A 22 -8.25 -9.11 0.65
C SER A 22 -7.29 -8.47 1.64
N ALA A 23 -7.80 -8.04 2.80
CA ALA A 23 -6.97 -7.79 3.96
C ALA A 23 -6.56 -9.16 4.52
N PHE A 24 -5.33 -9.59 4.23
CA PHE A 24 -4.80 -10.85 4.76
C PHE A 24 -4.21 -10.60 6.14
N ALA A 25 -4.87 -11.09 7.19
CA ALA A 25 -4.30 -11.17 8.53
C ALA A 25 -3.41 -12.42 8.60
N VAL A 26 -2.11 -12.22 8.87
CA VAL A 26 -1.17 -13.34 9.04
C VAL A 26 -1.36 -13.92 10.44
N PHE A 27 -2.03 -15.08 10.51
CA PHE A 27 -1.93 -15.98 11.66
C PHE A 27 -0.91 -17.06 11.31
N GLY A 28 0.17 -17.12 12.10
CA GLY A 28 1.23 -18.09 11.91
C GLY A 28 0.74 -19.52 12.11
N ASN A 29 0.95 -20.37 11.11
CA ASN A 29 1.53 -21.71 11.31
C ASN A 29 1.89 -22.36 9.97
N GLY A 30 3.20 -22.56 9.79
CA GLY A 30 3.85 -23.72 9.18
C GLY A 30 3.30 -24.36 7.89
N SER A 31 4.15 -24.25 6.86
CA SER A 31 4.49 -25.30 5.88
C SER A 31 3.55 -25.57 4.69
N ALA A 32 3.92 -25.03 3.53
CA ALA A 32 4.23 -25.83 2.34
C ALA A 32 4.82 -24.92 1.24
N ARG A 33 6.09 -25.15 0.89
CA ARG A 33 6.72 -24.60 -0.32
C ARG A 33 5.94 -25.07 -1.54
N GLN A 34 5.22 -24.16 -2.19
CA GLN A 34 4.82 -24.34 -3.58
C GLN A 34 5.80 -23.52 -4.42
N VAL A 35 6.77 -24.20 -5.03
CA VAL A 35 7.61 -23.64 -6.07
C VAL A 35 6.68 -23.30 -7.23
N TYR A 36 6.29 -22.03 -7.35
CA TYR A 36 5.47 -21.56 -8.46
C TYR A 36 6.32 -21.54 -9.73
N ASN A 37 5.91 -22.34 -10.70
CA ASN A 37 6.45 -22.37 -12.05
C ASN A 37 6.43 -20.97 -12.69
N LEU A 38 7.61 -20.47 -13.05
CA LEU A 38 7.92 -19.16 -13.63
C LEU A 38 7.50 -18.99 -15.11
N SER A 39 6.38 -19.54 -15.56
CA SER A 39 6.04 -19.56 -17.00
C SER A 39 4.63 -19.11 -17.39
N ASN A 40 3.91 -18.38 -16.53
CA ASN A 40 2.66 -17.71 -16.90
C ASN A 40 2.59 -16.29 -16.33
N ASN A 41 3.57 -15.46 -16.70
CA ASN A 41 3.65 -14.06 -16.30
C ASN A 41 2.58 -13.21 -17.00
N LYS A 42 1.30 -13.48 -16.70
CA LYS A 42 0.30 -12.41 -16.68
C LYS A 42 0.82 -11.46 -15.61
N MET A 43 1.48 -10.36 -16.03
CA MET A 43 1.56 -9.18 -15.17
C MET A 43 0.17 -9.03 -14.56
N MET A 44 0.05 -9.10 -13.24
CA MET A 44 -1.25 -8.98 -12.60
C MET A 44 -1.66 -7.52 -12.81
N ILE A 45 -2.44 -7.27 -13.87
CA ILE A 45 -2.89 -5.93 -14.21
C ILE A 45 -3.96 -5.56 -13.19
N ASP A 46 -3.59 -4.82 -12.14
CA ASP A 46 -4.56 -4.06 -11.36
C ASP A 46 -5.03 -2.91 -12.28
N PRO A 47 -6.30 -2.91 -12.72
CA PRO A 47 -6.78 -1.90 -13.66
C PRO A 47 -6.82 -0.50 -13.03
N ASP A 48 -6.90 -0.41 -11.70
CA ASP A 48 -6.90 0.86 -10.99
C ASP A 48 -5.47 1.37 -10.77
N TYR A 49 -4.51 0.45 -10.59
CA TYR A 49 -3.11 0.76 -10.22
C TYR A 49 -2.07 -0.11 -10.98
N PRO A 50 -1.95 0.06 -12.31
CA PRO A 50 -1.16 -0.84 -13.15
C PRO A 50 0.36 -0.64 -13.03
N GLY A 51 1.13 -1.58 -13.60
CA GLY A 51 2.58 -1.45 -13.76
C GLY A 51 3.38 -1.92 -12.55
N THR A 52 4.52 -1.27 -12.30
CA THR A 52 5.49 -1.66 -11.27
C THR A 52 4.94 -1.60 -9.84
N ALA A 53 3.82 -0.89 -9.61
CA ALA A 53 3.13 -0.86 -8.32
C ALA A 53 2.73 -2.27 -7.85
N VAL A 54 2.14 -3.08 -8.74
CA VAL A 54 1.66 -4.44 -8.39
C VAL A 54 2.82 -5.41 -8.19
N GLU A 55 3.85 -5.29 -9.02
CA GLU A 55 5.06 -6.11 -8.91
C GLU A 55 5.77 -5.84 -7.58
N ARG A 56 5.96 -4.57 -7.22
CA ARG A 56 6.52 -4.13 -5.93
C ARG A 56 5.68 -4.61 -4.75
N MET A 57 4.36 -4.49 -4.85
CA MET A 57 3.43 -4.96 -3.81
C MET A 57 3.54 -6.47 -3.59
N THR A 58 3.60 -7.25 -4.67
CA THR A 58 3.73 -8.71 -4.61
C THR A 58 5.07 -9.11 -3.98
N ASN A 59 6.17 -8.53 -4.45
CA ASN A 59 7.49 -8.77 -3.87
C ASN A 59 7.57 -8.35 -2.39
N ALA A 60 6.92 -7.26 -2.00
CA ALA A 60 6.85 -6.84 -0.60
C ALA A 60 6.12 -7.88 0.27
N ARG A 61 5.00 -8.41 -0.22
CA ARG A 61 4.25 -9.48 0.47
C ARG A 61 5.05 -10.78 0.57
N GLU A 62 5.75 -11.16 -0.50
CA GLU A 62 6.63 -12.33 -0.51
C GLU A 62 7.76 -12.19 0.51
N ARG A 63 8.38 -11.02 0.61
CA ARG A 63 9.44 -10.76 1.60
C ARG A 63 8.91 -10.79 3.03
N VAL A 64 7.76 -10.18 3.29
CA VAL A 64 7.13 -10.25 4.63
C VAL A 64 6.85 -11.70 5.00
N ALA A 65 6.31 -12.50 4.08
CA ALA A 65 6.05 -13.92 4.30
C ALA A 65 7.33 -14.75 4.50
N SER A 66 8.49 -14.24 4.06
CA SER A 66 9.79 -14.90 4.24
C SER A 66 10.44 -14.62 5.60
N LEU A 67 9.94 -13.65 6.37
CA LEU A 67 10.48 -13.33 7.69
C LEU A 67 10.15 -14.44 8.70
N SER A 68 11.15 -14.91 9.42
CA SER A 68 10.98 -15.96 10.44
C SER A 68 10.43 -15.40 11.75
N ALA A 69 10.04 -16.28 12.67
CA ALA A 69 9.66 -15.86 14.02
C ALA A 69 10.83 -15.17 14.75
N GLU A 70 12.05 -15.66 14.56
CA GLU A 70 13.27 -15.06 15.12
C GLU A 70 13.53 -13.67 14.53
N ASP A 71 13.21 -13.47 13.25
CA ASP A 71 13.32 -12.17 12.61
C ASP A 71 12.43 -11.11 13.26
N LEU A 72 11.25 -11.52 13.73
CA LEU A 72 10.21 -10.67 14.29
C LEU A 72 10.25 -10.56 15.83
N ASN A 73 11.09 -11.34 16.51
CA ASN A 73 11.24 -11.34 17.97
C ASN A 73 12.54 -10.67 18.46
N ALA A 74 13.27 -9.98 17.57
CA ALA A 74 14.45 -9.20 17.94
C ALA A 74 14.09 -7.84 18.59
N SER A 75 15.10 -7.02 18.91
CA SER A 75 14.85 -5.64 19.34
C SER A 75 14.09 -4.86 18.26
N TRP A 76 13.22 -3.94 18.67
CA TRP A 76 12.38 -3.20 17.73
C TRP A 76 13.15 -2.53 16.56
N PRO A 77 14.29 -1.84 16.77
CA PRO A 77 15.08 -1.30 15.65
C PRO A 77 15.52 -2.36 14.64
N THR A 78 15.82 -3.57 15.11
CA THR A 78 16.20 -4.71 14.27
C THR A 78 15.01 -5.22 13.46
N VAL A 79 13.87 -5.42 14.13
CA VAL A 79 12.62 -5.87 13.48
C VAL A 79 12.17 -4.85 12.43
N ARG A 80 12.15 -3.56 12.79
CA ARG A 80 11.77 -2.48 11.88
C ARG A 80 12.64 -2.44 10.62
N ARG A 81 13.95 -2.64 10.74
CA ARG A 81 14.85 -2.70 9.58
C ARG A 81 14.49 -3.84 8.64
N LYS A 82 14.10 -5.01 9.17
CA LYS A 82 13.62 -6.15 8.37
C LYS A 82 12.29 -5.86 7.70
N ILE A 83 11.36 -5.20 8.40
CA ILE A 83 10.07 -4.77 7.83
C ILE A 83 10.28 -3.74 6.71
N LEU A 84 11.18 -2.77 6.89
CA LEU A 84 11.54 -1.80 5.84
C LEU A 84 12.11 -2.49 4.61
N TRP A 85 13.10 -3.36 4.79
CA TRP A 85 13.68 -4.14 3.70
C TRP A 85 12.61 -4.99 2.99
N ALA A 86 11.75 -5.65 3.76
CA ALA A 86 10.66 -6.43 3.21
C ALA A 86 9.72 -5.56 2.37
N GLY A 87 9.47 -4.32 2.79
CA GLY A 87 8.71 -3.35 2.03
C GLY A 87 9.40 -2.73 0.81
N GLY A 88 10.66 -3.06 0.55
CA GLY A 88 11.43 -2.42 -0.52
C GLY A 88 11.92 -1.02 -0.15
N LEU A 89 12.16 -0.76 1.14
CA LEU A 89 12.66 0.51 1.66
C LEU A 89 14.06 0.37 2.28
N ARG A 90 14.84 1.44 2.17
CA ARG A 90 16.09 1.65 2.91
C ARG A 90 15.80 2.12 4.34
N ASP A 91 16.67 1.74 5.26
CA ASP A 91 16.66 2.27 6.63
C ASP A 91 17.47 3.57 6.67
N LEU A 92 16.77 4.70 6.62
CA LEU A 92 17.32 6.06 6.61
C LEU A 92 16.72 6.84 7.79
N PRO A 93 17.02 6.44 9.04
CA PRO A 93 16.40 7.00 10.23
C PRO A 93 16.86 8.43 10.54
N ASP A 94 17.98 8.88 9.95
CA ASP A 94 18.56 10.19 10.22
C ASP A 94 18.51 11.13 9.00
N ALA A 95 17.86 10.71 7.90
CA ALA A 95 17.74 11.56 6.72
C ALA A 95 16.84 12.77 6.97
N VAL A 96 17.07 13.84 6.22
CA VAL A 96 16.25 15.06 6.33
C VAL A 96 14.84 14.78 5.79
N PRO A 97 13.76 15.30 6.42
CA PRO A 97 12.41 15.21 5.87
C PRO A 97 12.36 15.66 4.39
N GLY A 98 11.71 14.85 3.54
CA GLY A 98 11.69 15.06 2.09
C GLY A 98 12.90 14.50 1.32
N GLN A 99 13.95 14.05 2.01
CA GLN A 99 15.14 13.41 1.43
C GLN A 99 15.23 11.91 1.75
N GLY A 100 14.08 11.26 1.92
CA GLY A 100 13.99 9.81 2.15
C GLY A 100 14.05 9.41 3.62
N TYR A 101 13.73 10.33 4.53
CA TYR A 101 13.54 10.04 5.95
C TYR A 101 12.53 8.91 6.16
N THR A 102 13.00 7.72 6.52
CA THR A 102 12.14 6.59 6.89
C THR A 102 12.00 6.46 8.40
N GLY A 103 12.63 7.32 9.20
CA GLY A 103 12.65 7.24 10.67
C GLY A 103 11.28 7.17 11.34
N HIS A 104 10.23 7.72 10.73
CA HIS A 104 8.85 7.61 11.20
C HIS A 104 8.11 6.34 10.77
N SER A 105 8.57 5.65 9.73
CA SER A 105 7.95 4.43 9.20
C SER A 105 7.83 3.37 10.29
N PHE A 106 6.60 2.89 10.53
CA PHE A 106 6.25 1.86 11.51
C PHE A 106 6.56 2.19 12.97
N ASN A 107 6.98 3.43 13.29
CA ASN A 107 7.39 3.83 14.64
C ASN A 107 6.28 4.53 15.44
N ASP A 108 5.10 4.71 14.84
CA ASP A 108 3.95 5.30 15.50
C ASP A 108 2.66 4.59 15.08
N PHE A 109 1.54 4.99 15.68
CA PHE A 109 0.23 4.38 15.46
C PHE A 109 -0.34 4.63 14.05
N ASN A 110 0.23 5.56 13.28
CA ASN A 110 -0.37 6.08 12.06
C ASN A 110 0.40 5.64 10.81
N HIS A 111 1.73 5.70 10.81
CA HIS A 111 2.59 5.32 9.68
C HIS A 111 2.82 3.81 9.60
N VAL A 112 1.72 3.06 9.58
CA VAL A 112 1.69 1.60 9.69
C VAL A 112 1.41 0.89 8.36
N ASP A 113 0.98 1.64 7.34
CA ASP A 113 0.74 1.09 6.02
C ASP A 113 2.00 1.13 5.18
N LEU A 114 2.27 0.07 4.43
CA LEU A 114 3.19 0.10 3.30
C LEU A 114 2.39 0.12 2.00
N THR A 115 2.70 1.07 1.13
CA THR A 115 2.15 1.13 -0.22
C THR A 115 3.26 1.11 -1.27
N CYS A 116 2.92 0.60 -2.45
CA CYS A 116 3.80 0.57 -3.61
C CYS A 116 3.10 1.26 -4.77
N MET A 117 3.78 2.24 -5.36
CA MET A 117 3.20 3.13 -6.37
C MET A 117 4.06 3.19 -7.63
N ILE A 118 3.43 3.59 -8.74
CA ILE A 118 4.14 3.94 -9.96
C ILE A 118 4.92 5.26 -9.78
N ASP A 119 5.90 5.50 -10.65
CA ASP A 119 6.81 6.65 -10.52
C ASP A 119 6.07 8.00 -10.53
N GLN A 120 5.14 8.17 -11.48
CA GLN A 120 4.36 9.40 -11.61
C GLN A 120 3.53 9.70 -10.35
N ALA A 121 2.97 8.66 -9.73
CA ALA A 121 2.15 8.84 -8.53
C ALA A 121 3.00 9.20 -7.30
N SER A 122 4.29 8.87 -7.29
CA SER A 122 5.20 9.23 -6.19
C SER A 122 5.37 10.74 -6.06
N ASP A 123 5.23 11.50 -7.15
CA ASP A 123 5.30 12.97 -7.16
C ASP A 123 3.97 13.64 -6.81
N ASN A 124 2.88 12.88 -6.60
CA ASN A 124 1.60 13.46 -6.21
C ASN A 124 1.75 14.19 -4.87
N GLU A 125 1.24 15.41 -4.82
CA GLU A 125 1.14 16.21 -3.60
C GLU A 125 -0.27 16.09 -3.02
N ASN A 126 -0.41 16.21 -1.71
CA ASN A 126 -1.72 16.36 -1.08
C ASN A 126 -2.27 17.76 -1.40
N ASP A 127 -3.45 17.82 -2.03
CA ASP A 127 -4.20 19.06 -2.33
C ASP A 127 -5.12 19.49 -1.18
N GLY A 128 -5.08 18.78 -0.05
CA GLY A 128 -5.99 18.97 1.10
C GLY A 128 -7.15 17.97 1.11
N SER A 129 -7.22 17.06 0.14
CA SER A 129 -8.13 15.91 0.15
C SER A 129 -7.83 14.95 1.31
N VAL A 130 -6.55 14.69 1.62
CA VAL A 130 -6.17 13.90 2.79
C VAL A 130 -6.07 14.80 4.02
N LYS A 131 -7.03 14.63 4.94
CA LYS A 131 -7.09 15.43 6.18
C LYS A 131 -5.96 15.02 7.12
N GLY A 132 -5.33 16.02 7.76
CA GLY A 132 -4.22 15.80 8.69
C GLY A 132 -2.85 15.67 8.03
N ILE A 133 -2.77 15.78 6.70
CA ILE A 133 -1.51 15.79 5.95
C ILE A 133 -1.26 17.21 5.42
N ALA A 134 -0.02 17.67 5.46
CA ALA A 134 0.35 18.98 4.94
C ALA A 134 0.00 19.09 3.45
N ILE A 135 -0.61 20.21 3.06
CA ILE A 135 -0.89 20.53 1.65
C ILE A 135 0.44 20.79 0.94
N GLY A 136 0.62 20.25 -0.26
CA GLY A 136 1.84 20.43 -1.06
C GLY A 136 3.03 19.57 -0.60
N ASN A 137 2.80 18.48 0.13
CA ASN A 137 3.87 17.60 0.59
C ASN A 137 4.59 16.91 -0.58
N ARG A 138 5.79 17.38 -0.90
CA ARG A 138 6.65 16.84 -1.97
C ARG A 138 7.43 15.62 -1.52
N LEU A 139 6.81 14.44 -1.63
CA LEU A 139 7.41 13.19 -1.18
C LEU A 139 8.19 12.45 -2.26
N GLY A 140 7.98 12.77 -3.55
CA GLY A 140 8.52 11.98 -4.67
C GLY A 140 10.03 11.78 -4.67
N ASN A 141 10.82 12.82 -4.40
CA ASN A 141 12.27 12.66 -4.28
C ASN A 141 12.65 11.75 -3.08
N GLY A 142 12.00 11.95 -1.94
CA GLY A 142 12.24 11.11 -0.76
C GLY A 142 11.88 9.65 -0.97
N ILE A 143 10.77 9.39 -1.65
CA ILE A 143 10.33 8.03 -2.03
C ILE A 143 11.37 7.37 -2.91
N ARG A 144 11.86 8.05 -3.96
CA ARG A 144 12.90 7.50 -4.85
C ARG A 144 14.20 7.23 -4.13
N VAL A 145 14.62 8.12 -3.23
CA VAL A 145 15.85 7.94 -2.42
C VAL A 145 15.71 6.77 -1.45
N ALA A 146 14.56 6.58 -0.84
CA ALA A 146 14.35 5.51 0.13
C ALA A 146 14.01 4.16 -0.50
N SER A 147 13.47 4.14 -1.72
CA SER A 147 13.06 2.89 -2.37
C SER A 147 14.25 2.06 -2.83
N LEU A 148 14.12 0.74 -2.74
CA LEU A 148 15.04 -0.18 -3.41
C LEU A 148 14.78 -0.17 -4.92
N PRO A 149 15.84 -0.08 -5.76
CA PRO A 149 15.71 0.17 -7.21
C PRO A 149 15.45 -1.09 -8.05
N GLU A 150 15.40 -2.26 -7.42
CA GLU A 150 15.48 -3.58 -8.09
C GLU A 150 14.28 -3.92 -8.98
N LEU A 151 13.13 -3.26 -8.82
CA LEU A 151 11.90 -3.49 -9.59
C LEU A 151 11.55 -2.32 -10.52
N GLY A 152 12.57 -1.62 -11.02
CA GLY A 152 12.41 -0.56 -12.01
C GLY A 152 11.81 0.74 -11.46
N PRO A 153 11.18 1.58 -12.29
CA PRO A 153 10.58 2.85 -11.86
C PRO A 153 9.48 2.68 -10.82
N GLY A 154 9.21 3.72 -10.03
CA GLY A 154 8.21 3.70 -8.95
C GLY A 154 8.83 3.69 -7.57
N GLY A 155 7.97 3.50 -6.57
CA GLY A 155 8.34 3.67 -5.17
C GLY A 155 7.63 2.71 -4.24
N SER A 156 8.28 2.45 -3.11
CA SER A 156 7.63 1.96 -1.90
C SER A 156 7.64 3.09 -0.88
N TRP A 157 6.60 3.18 -0.05
CA TRP A 157 6.56 4.18 1.02
C TRP A 157 5.66 3.74 2.17
N SER A 158 6.00 4.17 3.39
CA SER A 158 5.11 4.01 4.54
C SER A 158 4.11 5.17 4.61
N THR A 159 2.82 4.87 4.69
CA THR A 159 1.76 5.88 4.67
C THR A 159 0.95 5.89 5.96
N CYS A 160 0.31 7.02 6.21
CA CYS A 160 -0.67 7.18 7.28
C CYS A 160 -1.91 6.30 7.03
N ALA A 161 -2.39 5.60 8.05
CA ALA A 161 -3.60 4.80 8.03
C ALA A 161 -4.87 5.59 8.39
N LEU A 162 -4.75 6.85 8.82
CA LEU A 162 -5.91 7.71 9.07
C LEU A 162 -6.79 7.83 7.83
N GLY A 163 -8.09 7.54 7.99
CA GLY A 163 -9.06 7.55 6.90
C GLY A 163 -9.23 6.21 6.18
N CYS A 164 -8.43 5.18 6.52
CA CYS A 164 -8.53 3.85 5.89
C CYS A 164 -9.83 3.10 6.25
N ASN A 165 -10.57 3.56 7.26
CA ASN A 165 -11.83 2.98 7.73
C ASN A 165 -13.08 3.55 7.00
N LYS A 166 -12.89 4.39 5.98
CA LYS A 166 -13.97 4.97 5.17
C LYS A 166 -14.18 4.15 3.90
N GLU A 167 -15.35 4.31 3.28
CA GLU A 167 -15.70 3.67 2.00
C GLU A 167 -16.10 4.75 0.97
N PRO A 168 -15.31 4.96 -0.11
CA PRO A 168 -13.98 4.38 -0.34
C PRO A 168 -12.92 4.95 0.64
N PRO A 169 -11.79 4.25 0.87
CA PRO A 169 -10.74 4.71 1.77
C PRO A 169 -10.26 6.13 1.46
N GLN A 170 -10.05 6.92 2.51
CA GLN A 170 -9.64 8.33 2.44
C GLN A 170 -8.22 8.55 2.98
N ASP A 171 -7.41 7.49 3.00
CA ASP A 171 -6.03 7.54 3.46
C ASP A 171 -5.05 8.03 2.37
N VAL A 172 -3.79 8.22 2.77
CA VAL A 172 -2.73 8.72 1.89
C VAL A 172 -2.48 7.77 0.71
N ALA A 173 -2.50 6.46 0.94
CA ALA A 173 -2.19 5.48 -0.10
C ALA A 173 -3.22 5.54 -1.25
N HIS A 174 -4.50 5.56 -0.92
CA HIS A 174 -5.57 5.54 -1.90
C HIS A 174 -5.82 6.90 -2.55
N ILE A 175 -5.72 7.99 -1.79
CA ILE A 175 -6.03 9.33 -2.30
C ILE A 175 -4.82 9.99 -2.96
N GLN A 176 -3.69 10.08 -2.28
CA GLN A 176 -2.51 10.77 -2.80
C GLN A 176 -1.76 9.86 -3.78
N PHE A 177 -1.38 8.67 -3.35
CA PHE A 177 -0.49 7.82 -4.15
C PHE A 177 -1.18 6.91 -5.13
N LYS A 178 -2.52 6.86 -5.11
CA LYS A 178 -3.31 6.00 -6.01
C LYS A 178 -2.68 4.60 -6.03
N ALA A 179 -2.64 3.96 -4.87
CA ALA A 179 -1.96 2.68 -4.71
C ALA A 179 -2.67 1.78 -3.72
N ARG A 180 -2.49 0.47 -3.88
CA ARG A 180 -2.96 -0.54 -2.91
C ARG A 180 -2.01 -0.60 -1.70
N ILE A 181 -2.53 -1.10 -0.60
CA ILE A 181 -1.71 -1.47 0.56
C ILE A 181 -1.04 -2.83 0.30
N ALA A 182 0.28 -2.85 0.40
CA ALA A 182 1.07 -4.07 0.36
C ALA A 182 0.90 -4.86 1.65
N PHE A 183 1.10 -4.23 2.80
CA PHE A 183 0.77 -4.75 4.12
C PHE A 183 0.54 -3.60 5.11
N LYS A 184 -0.06 -3.93 6.25
CA LYS A 184 -0.26 -3.05 7.40
C LYS A 184 0.39 -3.70 8.63
N LEU A 185 1.18 -2.95 9.38
CA LEU A 185 1.68 -3.38 10.69
C LEU A 185 0.58 -3.12 11.74
N VAL A 186 0.23 -4.15 12.51
CA VAL A 186 -0.84 -4.11 13.54
C VAL A 186 -0.33 -4.50 14.92
#